data_AF-A0A3B3CVU3-F1
#
_entry.id   AF-A0A3B3CVU3-F1
#
_cell.length_a   1.000
_cell.length_b   1.000
_cell.length_c   1.000
_cell.angle_alpha   90.00
_cell.angle_beta   90.00
_cell.angle_gamma   90.00
#
_symmetry.space_group_name_H-M   'P 1'
#
loop_
_entity.id
_entity.type
_entity.pdbx_description
1 polymer ?
#
loop_
_entity_poly.entity_id
_entity_poly.type
_entity_poly.pdbx_seq_one_letter_code
_entity_poly.pdbx_strand_id
1 'polypeptide(L)'
;MSVSAADSRGFYFNTVLSLARSLAAHRQAPLEKVQKLQCMCPVDFRGVFQLDERRRDAVIALGIFLVESNLQHKDAIVPYLLGLLKGLPKVQWIEESSEHKGRDTLPIAENFSFCLVTLLSDVAQRDENLRAQVLEALMDIMQVLQDVCKNPEAHDKASTTVCSCFSCYSSL
;
A
#
# COMPACT_ATOMS: atom_id res chain seq x y z
N MET A 1 -17.98 -9.02 -28.06
CA MET A 1 -16.77 -9.57 -27.40
C MET A 1 -16.84 -9.17 -25.94
N SER A 2 -16.98 -10.13 -25.04
CA SER A 2 -17.05 -9.90 -23.59
C SER A 2 -15.63 -9.95 -23.02
N VAL A 3 -15.04 -8.79 -22.71
CA VAL A 3 -13.77 -8.73 -21.97
C VAL A 3 -14.05 -9.27 -20.57
N SER A 4 -13.32 -10.31 -20.16
CA SER A 4 -13.48 -10.86 -18.81
C SER A 4 -13.02 -9.83 -17.77
N ALA A 5 -13.65 -9.82 -16.59
CA ALA A 5 -13.21 -8.94 -15.50
C ALA A 5 -11.73 -9.18 -15.16
N ALA A 6 -11.24 -10.43 -15.31
CA ALA A 6 -9.84 -10.79 -15.15
C ALA A 6 -8.88 -10.06 -16.12
N ASP A 7 -9.25 -9.94 -17.40
CA ASP A 7 -8.48 -9.21 -18.41
C ASP A 7 -8.46 -7.70 -18.14
N SER A 8 -9.57 -7.16 -17.65
CA SER A 8 -9.70 -5.73 -17.33
C SER A 8 -8.86 -5.34 -16.10
N ARG A 9 -8.72 -6.25 -15.13
CA ARG A 9 -7.87 -6.08 -13.93
C ARG A 9 -6.39 -5.93 -14.31
N GLY A 10 -5.87 -6.89 -15.09
CA GLY A 10 -4.48 -6.81 -15.57
C GLY A 10 -4.24 -5.57 -16.43
N PHE A 11 -5.23 -5.17 -17.24
CA PHE A 11 -5.11 -4.00 -18.10
C PHE A 11 -4.91 -2.69 -17.32
N TYR A 12 -5.70 -2.44 -16.26
CA TYR A 12 -5.56 -1.21 -15.47
C TYR A 12 -4.20 -1.15 -14.77
N PHE A 13 -3.83 -2.19 -14.02
CA PHE A 13 -2.55 -2.24 -13.32
C PHE A 13 -1.38 -2.04 -14.29
N ASN A 14 -1.37 -2.75 -15.42
CA ASN A 14 -0.33 -2.61 -16.44
C ASN A 14 -0.26 -1.19 -16.98
N THR A 15 -1.41 -0.53 -17.20
CA THR A 15 -1.45 0.85 -17.69
C THR A 15 -0.84 1.84 -16.69
N VAL A 16 -1.25 1.75 -15.42
CA VAL A 16 -0.76 2.65 -14.36
C VAL A 16 0.73 2.39 -14.09
N LEU A 17 1.16 1.13 -14.09
CA LEU A 17 2.56 0.76 -13.95
C LEU A 17 3.40 1.24 -15.13
N SER A 18 2.92 1.08 -16.37
CA SER A 18 3.60 1.61 -17.56
C SER A 18 3.77 3.13 -17.48
N LEU A 19 2.75 3.86 -17.00
CA LEU A 19 2.87 5.30 -16.73
C LEU A 19 3.96 5.59 -15.70
N ALA A 20 3.95 4.91 -14.56
CA ALA A 20 4.95 5.09 -13.51
C ALA A 20 6.39 4.86 -14.02
N ARG A 21 6.63 3.76 -14.73
CA ARG A 21 7.94 3.45 -15.32
C ARG A 21 8.35 4.45 -16.39
N SER A 22 7.42 4.88 -17.23
CA SER A 22 7.69 5.91 -18.24
C SER A 22 8.11 7.22 -17.60
N LEU A 23 7.46 7.63 -16.49
CA LEU A 23 7.85 8.81 -15.72
C LEU A 23 9.21 8.61 -15.05
N ALA A 24 9.49 7.43 -14.49
CA ALA A 24 10.76 7.12 -13.82
C ALA A 24 11.96 7.16 -14.77
N ALA A 25 11.76 6.78 -16.05
CA ALA A 25 12.79 6.88 -17.08
C ALA A 25 13.21 8.33 -17.41
N HIS A 26 12.43 9.33 -17.01
CA HIS A 26 12.83 10.73 -17.18
C HIS A 26 13.84 11.11 -16.10
N ARG A 27 14.98 11.69 -16.51
CA ARG A 27 16.00 12.23 -15.58
C ARG A 27 15.42 13.26 -14.60
N GLN A 28 14.42 14.02 -15.05
CA GLN A 28 13.62 14.94 -14.24
C GLN A 28 12.16 14.83 -14.71
N ALA A 29 11.38 14.00 -14.02
CA ALA A 29 9.96 13.84 -14.29
C ALA A 29 9.21 15.12 -13.89
N PRO A 30 8.36 15.69 -14.77
CA PRO A 30 7.54 16.84 -14.41
C PRO A 30 6.62 16.53 -13.24
N LEU A 31 6.67 17.34 -12.17
CA LEU A 31 5.88 17.13 -10.95
C LEU A 31 4.38 17.00 -11.26
N GLU A 32 3.85 17.81 -12.17
CA GLU A 32 2.43 17.77 -12.57
C GLU A 32 2.01 16.40 -13.11
N LYS A 33 2.90 15.69 -13.82
CA LYS A 33 2.60 14.35 -14.34
C LYS A 33 2.67 13.30 -13.23
N VAL A 34 3.58 13.46 -12.29
CA VAL A 34 3.69 12.59 -11.10
C VAL A 34 2.49 12.80 -10.18
N GLN A 35 2.02 14.04 -10.03
CA GLN A 35 0.80 14.35 -9.28
C GLN A 35 -0.44 13.70 -9.90
N LYS A 36 -0.53 13.59 -11.23
CA LYS A 36 -1.62 12.83 -11.88
C LYS A 36 -1.64 11.37 -11.44
N LEU A 37 -0.47 10.73 -11.31
CA LEU A 37 -0.36 9.38 -10.77
C LEU A 37 -0.77 9.34 -9.29
N GLN A 38 -0.30 10.31 -8.49
CA GLN A 38 -0.67 10.42 -7.07
C GLN A 38 -2.17 10.65 -6.86
N CYS A 39 -2.85 11.40 -7.73
CA CYS A 39 -4.31 11.62 -7.66
C CYS A 39 -5.14 10.34 -7.85
N MET A 40 -4.55 9.26 -8.39
CA MET A 40 -5.21 7.94 -8.51
C MET A 40 -5.11 7.13 -7.20
N CYS A 41 -4.23 7.54 -6.28
CA CYS A 41 -4.03 6.88 -4.99
C CYS A 41 -5.15 7.27 -4.01
N PRO A 42 -5.40 6.46 -2.95
CA PRO A 42 -6.40 6.78 -1.94
C PRO A 42 -6.03 8.05 -1.17
N VAL A 43 -7.04 8.85 -0.84
CA VAL A 43 -6.87 10.06 -0.02
C VAL A 43 -7.31 9.76 1.40
N ASP A 44 -6.61 10.32 2.37
CA ASP A 44 -7.02 10.27 3.77
C ASP A 44 -8.30 11.08 3.97
N PHE A 45 -9.35 10.43 4.48
CA PHE A 45 -10.56 11.11 4.94
C PHE A 45 -10.73 10.88 6.44
N ARG A 46 -10.30 11.89 7.23
CA ARG A 46 -10.40 11.89 8.71
C ARG A 46 -9.68 10.72 9.39
N GLY A 47 -8.49 10.36 8.88
CA GLY A 47 -7.67 9.26 9.40
C GLY A 47 -8.09 7.87 8.90
N VAL A 48 -8.88 7.81 7.83
CA VAL A 48 -9.40 6.58 7.24
C VAL A 48 -9.16 6.59 5.73
N PHE A 49 -8.43 5.60 5.24
CA PHE A 49 -8.28 5.35 3.81
C PHE A 49 -9.30 4.32 3.34
N GLN A 50 -9.76 4.47 2.10
CA GLN A 50 -10.57 3.46 1.41
C GLN A 50 -9.74 2.85 0.29
N LEU A 51 -9.56 1.53 0.33
CA LEU A 51 -8.73 0.78 -0.60
C LEU A 51 -9.57 -0.20 -1.43
N ASP A 52 -9.96 0.23 -2.62
CA ASP A 52 -10.37 -0.65 -3.72
C ASP A 52 -9.15 -1.16 -4.51
N GLU A 53 -9.37 -2.03 -5.50
CA GLU A 53 -8.30 -2.61 -6.32
C GLU A 53 -7.48 -1.56 -7.05
N ARG A 54 -8.13 -0.59 -7.70
CA ARG A 54 -7.48 0.44 -8.50
C ARG A 54 -6.62 1.38 -7.67
N ARG A 55 -7.08 1.71 -6.46
CA ARG A 55 -6.35 2.55 -5.50
C ARG A 55 -5.10 1.85 -4.99
N ARG A 56 -5.18 0.55 -4.71
CA ARG A 56 -4.01 -0.25 -4.31
C ARG A 56 -2.96 -0.28 -5.42
N ASP A 57 -3.39 -0.59 -6.65
CA ASP A 57 -2.53 -0.61 -7.83
C ASP A 57 -1.81 0.73 -8.06
N ALA A 58 -2.53 1.85 -7.90
CA ALA A 58 -1.96 3.19 -8.01
C ALA A 58 -0.88 3.47 -6.97
N VAL A 59 -1.07 3.04 -5.71
CA VAL A 59 -0.05 3.20 -4.67
C VAL A 59 1.21 2.39 -5.00
N ILE A 60 1.04 1.14 -5.45
CA ILE A 60 2.18 0.29 -5.82
C ILE A 60 2.94 0.91 -6.99
N ALA A 61 2.23 1.39 -8.02
CA ALA A 61 2.84 2.07 -9.15
C ALA A 61 3.57 3.37 -8.74
N LEU A 62 2.99 4.16 -7.82
CA LEU A 62 3.64 5.37 -7.29
C LEU A 62 4.93 5.04 -6.53
N GLY A 63 4.93 3.98 -5.72
CA GLY A 63 6.13 3.51 -5.04
C GLY A 63 7.20 3.01 -6.02
N ILE A 64 6.80 2.27 -7.06
CA ILE A 64 7.72 1.83 -8.11
C ILE A 64 8.33 3.04 -8.83
N PHE A 65 7.53 4.06 -9.17
CA PHE A 65 8.07 5.31 -9.71
C PHE A 65 9.12 5.91 -8.77
N LEU A 66 8.81 6.04 -7.48
CA LEU A 66 9.72 6.64 -6.50
C LEU A 66 11.05 5.89 -6.45
N VAL A 67 11.01 4.56 -6.41
CA VAL A 67 12.22 3.72 -6.36
C VAL A 67 12.96 3.74 -7.69
N GLU A 68 12.31 3.47 -8.82
CA GLU A 68 12.98 3.40 -10.13
C GLU A 68 13.53 4.76 -10.60
N SER A 69 12.90 5.88 -10.21
CA SER A 69 13.35 7.24 -10.56
C SER A 69 14.53 7.75 -9.73
N ASN A 70 15.05 6.93 -8.80
CA ASN A 70 16.03 7.32 -7.80
C ASN A 70 15.53 8.44 -6.86
N LEU A 71 14.34 8.24 -6.29
CA LEU A 71 13.70 9.09 -5.27
C LEU A 71 13.32 10.50 -5.74
N GLN A 72 12.92 10.66 -7.01
CA GLN A 72 12.38 11.95 -7.47
C GLN A 72 11.08 12.28 -6.73
N HIS A 73 10.90 13.56 -6.38
CA HIS A 73 9.72 14.08 -5.67
C HIS A 73 9.45 13.42 -4.30
N LYS A 74 10.49 12.86 -3.67
CA LYS A 74 10.40 12.17 -2.36
C LYS A 74 9.74 13.02 -1.28
N ASP A 75 9.95 14.34 -1.29
CA ASP A 75 9.40 15.26 -0.29
C ASP A 75 7.86 15.35 -0.34
N ALA A 76 7.25 14.98 -1.48
CA ALA A 76 5.79 14.90 -1.62
C ALA A 76 5.26 13.47 -1.46
N ILE A 77 6.01 12.47 -1.95
CA ILE A 77 5.52 11.08 -2.04
C ILE A 77 5.76 10.32 -0.73
N VAL A 78 6.91 10.48 -0.09
CA VAL A 78 7.26 9.70 1.11
C VAL A 78 6.36 10.03 2.29
N PRO A 79 6.04 11.30 2.61
CA PRO A 79 5.08 11.61 3.67
C PRO A 79 3.70 10.98 3.42
N TYR A 80 3.27 10.93 2.16
CA TYR A 80 2.03 10.27 1.78
C TYR A 80 2.07 8.75 2.05
N LEU A 81 3.13 8.06 1.60
CA LEU A 81 3.27 6.61 1.82
C LEU A 81 3.39 6.25 3.31
N LEU A 82 4.09 7.06 4.10
CA LEU A 82 4.18 6.89 5.55
C LEU A 82 2.82 7.13 6.23
N GLY A 83 2.07 8.14 5.80
CA GLY A 83 0.72 8.39 6.29
C GLY A 83 -0.22 7.23 5.99
N LEU A 84 -0.14 6.66 4.78
CA LEU A 84 -0.91 5.48 4.39
C LEU A 84 -0.53 4.26 5.23
N LEU A 85 0.77 4.03 5.44
CA LEU A 85 1.27 2.94 6.29
C LEU A 85 0.68 3.06 7.71
N LYS A 86 0.76 4.25 8.33
CA LYS A 86 0.18 4.51 9.67
C LYS A 86 -1.35 4.40 9.69
N GLY A 87 -2.01 4.59 8.56
CA GLY A 87 -3.46 4.45 8.39
C GLY A 87 -3.94 3.01 8.21
N LEU A 88 -3.05 2.04 7.93
CA LEU A 88 -3.42 0.64 7.69
C LEU A 88 -4.28 0.01 8.80
N PRO A 89 -4.07 0.27 10.10
CA PRO A 89 -4.92 -0.31 11.15
C PRO A 89 -6.39 0.15 11.10
N LYS A 90 -6.70 1.23 10.39
CA LYS A 90 -8.06 1.82 10.31
C LYS A 90 -8.63 1.79 8.89
N VAL A 91 -7.90 1.21 7.94
CA VAL A 91 -8.26 1.25 6.53
C VAL A 91 -9.52 0.44 6.24
N GLN A 92 -10.34 0.96 5.35
CA GLN A 92 -11.51 0.25 4.82
C GLN A 92 -11.12 -0.49 3.54
N TRP A 93 -11.11 -1.81 3.61
CA TRP A 93 -10.88 -2.67 2.46
C TRP A 93 -12.17 -2.83 1.67
N ILE A 94 -12.17 -2.35 0.43
CA ILE A 94 -13.27 -2.56 -0.51
C ILE A 94 -12.89 -3.77 -1.35
N GLU A 95 -13.49 -4.92 -1.01
CA GLU A 95 -13.32 -6.15 -1.77
C GLU A 95 -14.39 -6.23 -2.87
N GLU A 96 -13.96 -6.34 -4.13
CA GLU A 96 -14.85 -6.82 -5.19
C GLU A 96 -15.00 -8.32 -5.00
N SER A 97 -16.24 -8.78 -4.83
CA SER A 97 -16.59 -10.18 -4.58
C SER A 97 -16.00 -11.08 -5.66
N SER A 98 -14.86 -11.69 -5.38
CA SER A 98 -14.29 -12.76 -6.20
C SER A 98 -14.50 -14.06 -5.44
N GLU A 99 -15.50 -14.81 -5.87
CA GLU A 99 -15.91 -16.12 -5.31
C GLU A 99 -14.83 -17.22 -5.46
N HIS A 100 -13.56 -16.85 -5.70
CA HIS A 100 -12.52 -17.74 -6.20
C HIS A 100 -11.12 -17.46 -5.61
N LYS A 101 -11.02 -17.19 -4.30
CA LYS A 101 -9.70 -17.24 -3.64
C LYS A 101 -9.48 -18.64 -3.07
N GLY A 102 -8.62 -19.41 -3.74
CA GLY A 102 -8.16 -20.71 -3.27
C GLY A 102 -7.39 -20.59 -1.95
N ARG A 103 -7.30 -21.70 -1.21
CA ARG A 103 -6.67 -21.81 0.12
C ARG A 103 -5.22 -21.30 0.21
N ASP A 104 -4.54 -21.10 -0.92
CA ASP A 104 -3.11 -20.75 -0.99
C ASP A 104 -2.83 -19.26 -1.28
N THR A 105 -3.85 -18.39 -1.25
CA THR A 105 -3.67 -16.95 -1.52
C THR A 105 -3.76 -16.13 -0.24
N LEU A 106 -2.73 -15.30 0.00
CA LEU A 106 -2.74 -14.36 1.13
C LEU A 106 -3.92 -13.37 1.01
N PRO A 107 -4.48 -12.92 2.15
CA PRO A 107 -5.43 -11.81 2.18
C PRO A 107 -4.92 -10.58 1.42
N ILE A 108 -5.83 -9.83 0.79
CA ILE A 108 -5.47 -8.60 0.04
C ILE A 108 -4.76 -7.60 0.94
N ALA A 109 -5.21 -7.49 2.19
CA ALA A 109 -4.63 -6.59 3.16
C ALA A 109 -3.16 -6.89 3.43
N GLU A 110 -2.83 -8.17 3.58
CA GLU A 110 -1.46 -8.63 3.83
C GLU A 110 -0.57 -8.43 2.61
N ASN A 111 -1.04 -8.81 1.41
CA ASN A 111 -0.31 -8.57 0.17
C ASN A 111 0.01 -7.08 -0.02
N PHE A 112 -0.98 -6.20 0.16
CA PHE A 112 -0.79 -4.76 -0.01
C PHE A 112 0.17 -4.20 1.04
N SER A 113 -0.01 -4.58 2.31
CA SER A 113 0.84 -4.11 3.41
C SER A 113 2.29 -4.54 3.21
N PHE A 114 2.51 -5.79 2.78
CA PHE A 114 3.83 -6.30 2.44
C PHE A 114 4.48 -5.47 1.33
N CYS A 115 3.80 -5.28 0.20
CA CYS A 115 4.33 -4.48 -0.91
C CYS A 115 4.64 -3.03 -0.49
N LEU A 116 3.78 -2.39 0.31
CA LEU A 116 4.02 -1.03 0.81
C LEU A 116 5.27 -0.96 1.71
N VAL A 117 5.45 -1.93 2.61
CA VAL A 117 6.63 -2.02 3.48
C VAL A 117 7.90 -2.31 2.68
N THR A 118 7.84 -3.17 1.67
CA THR A 118 8.96 -3.43 0.76
C THR A 118 9.40 -2.15 0.04
N LEU A 119 8.45 -1.39 -0.51
CA LEU A 119 8.73 -0.11 -1.16
C LEU A 119 9.37 0.91 -0.20
N LEU A 120 8.85 1.03 1.01
CA LEU A 120 9.42 1.93 2.02
C LEU A 120 10.81 1.47 2.50
N SER A 121 11.06 0.15 2.54
CA SER A 121 12.37 -0.41 2.86
C SER A 121 13.40 -0.07 1.78
N ASP A 122 13.04 -0.14 0.50
CA ASP A 122 13.90 0.30 -0.61
C ASP A 122 14.21 1.80 -0.53
N VAL A 123 13.24 2.62 -0.12
CA VAL A 123 13.45 4.06 0.12
C VAL A 123 14.44 4.27 1.28
N ALA A 124 14.24 3.59 2.39
CA ALA A 124 15.11 3.67 3.57
C ALA A 124 16.55 3.19 3.28
N GLN A 125 16.71 2.24 2.37
CA GLN A 125 18.04 1.78 1.95
C GLN A 125 18.78 2.84 1.14
N ARG A 126 18.06 3.67 0.37
CA ARG A 126 18.65 4.63 -0.58
C ARG A 126 18.85 6.03 0.00
N ASP A 127 18.15 6.39 1.06
CA ASP A 127 18.26 7.71 1.71
C ASP A 127 18.31 7.60 3.23
N GLU A 128 19.46 7.92 3.82
CA GLU A 128 19.67 7.84 5.26
C GLU A 128 18.77 8.79 6.06
N ASN A 129 18.36 9.93 5.50
CA ASN A 129 17.48 10.88 6.18
C ASN A 129 16.05 10.35 6.27
N LEU A 130 15.65 9.51 5.32
CA LEU A 130 14.33 8.86 5.30
C LEU A 130 14.33 7.55 6.09
N ARG A 131 15.50 6.89 6.23
CA ARG A 131 15.65 5.63 6.97
C ARG A 131 15.07 5.71 8.39
N ALA A 132 15.41 6.75 9.14
CA ALA A 132 14.90 6.93 10.49
C ALA A 132 13.36 7.04 10.52
N GLN A 133 12.79 7.83 9.61
CA GLN A 133 11.34 8.05 9.52
C GLN A 133 10.58 6.77 9.15
N VAL A 134 11.14 5.97 8.23
CA VAL A 134 10.55 4.67 7.84
C VAL A 134 10.59 3.70 9.02
N LEU A 135 11.74 3.56 9.70
CA LEU A 135 11.87 2.65 10.83
C LEU A 135 10.97 3.05 12.00
N GLU A 136 10.86 4.34 12.29
CA GLU A 136 9.95 4.86 13.32
C GLU A 136 8.49 4.53 12.98
N ALA A 137 8.06 4.76 11.73
CA ALA A 137 6.70 4.41 11.31
C ALA A 137 6.42 2.90 11.35
N LEU A 138 7.41 2.05 11.05
CA LEU A 138 7.29 0.60 11.20
C LEU A 138 7.16 0.20 12.67
N MET A 139 7.96 0.79 13.56
CA MET A 139 7.87 0.55 15.00
C MET A 139 6.52 0.97 15.58
N ASP A 140 6.00 2.15 15.18
CA ASP A 140 4.68 2.64 15.57
C ASP A 140 3.59 1.59 15.27
N ILE A 141 3.65 0.99 14.07
CA ILE A 141 2.65 0.01 13.64
C ILE A 141 2.83 -1.32 14.32
N MET A 142 4.07 -1.78 14.51
CA MET A 142 4.33 -2.99 15.30
C MET A 142 3.77 -2.86 16.72
N GLN A 143 3.84 -1.67 17.32
CA GLN A 143 3.24 -1.41 18.62
C GLN A 143 1.71 -1.49 18.58
N VAL A 144 1.08 -0.86 17.58
CA VAL A 144 -0.39 -0.96 17.39
C VAL A 144 -0.83 -2.41 17.20
N LEU A 145 -0.12 -3.18 16.37
CA LEU A 145 -0.42 -4.59 16.14
C LEU A 145 -0.21 -5.42 17.41
N GLN A 146 0.83 -5.13 18.18
CA GLN A 146 1.07 -5.79 19.47
C GLN A 146 -0.07 -5.52 20.46
N ASP A 147 -0.57 -4.29 20.53
CA ASP A 147 -1.67 -3.92 21.43
C ASP A 147 -2.97 -4.62 21.04
N VAL A 148 -3.24 -4.74 19.74
CA VAL A 148 -4.34 -5.53 19.20
C VAL A 148 -4.22 -7.01 19.59
N CYS A 149 -3.03 -7.61 19.46
CA CYS A 149 -2.80 -8.99 19.87
C CYS A 149 -3.00 -9.21 21.37
N LYS A 150 -2.65 -8.22 22.21
CA LYS A 150 -2.81 -8.29 23.67
C LYS A 150 -4.27 -8.11 24.12
N ASN A 151 -5.09 -7.41 23.33
CA ASN A 151 -6.47 -7.11 23.67
C ASN A 151 -7.42 -7.33 22.49
N PRO A 152 -7.62 -8.58 22.05
CA PRO A 152 -8.42 -8.89 20.87
C PRO A 152 -9.90 -8.49 21.04
N GLU A 153 -10.45 -8.59 22.26
CA GLU A 153 -11.87 -8.29 22.54
C GLU A 153 -12.21 -6.80 22.43
N ALA A 154 -11.24 -5.90 22.63
CA ALA A 154 -11.46 -4.46 22.47
C ALA A 154 -11.55 -4.02 20.99
N HIS A 155 -11.14 -4.89 20.05
CA HIS A 155 -11.03 -4.58 18.62
C HIS A 155 -12.03 -5.36 17.73
N ASP A 156 -13.06 -5.95 18.33
CA ASP A 156 -14.03 -6.91 17.76
C ASP A 156 -14.97 -6.35 16.66
N LYS A 157 -14.71 -5.16 16.12
CA LYS A 157 -15.51 -4.58 15.02
C LYS A 157 -14.63 -4.18 13.85
N ALA A 158 -14.41 -5.14 12.96
CA ALA A 158 -14.08 -4.95 11.54
C ALA A 158 -12.72 -4.32 11.16
N SER A 159 -11.80 -3.99 12.08
CA SER A 159 -10.58 -3.23 11.72
C SER A 159 -9.29 -4.02 11.59
N THR A 160 -9.27 -5.34 11.80
CA THR A 160 -8.00 -6.07 11.97
C THR A 160 -7.65 -7.02 10.83
N THR A 161 -7.65 -6.56 9.58
CA THR A 161 -7.29 -7.41 8.42
C THR A 161 -5.78 -7.60 8.26
N VAL A 162 -4.93 -6.83 8.97
CA VAL A 162 -3.45 -7.00 8.91
C VAL A 162 -2.96 -8.07 9.91
N CYS A 163 -3.78 -8.41 10.90
CA CYS A 163 -3.42 -9.35 11.98
C CYS A 163 -3.99 -10.76 11.77
N SER A 164 -4.60 -11.05 10.60
CA SER A 164 -5.12 -12.38 10.29
C SER A 164 -4.05 -13.48 10.32
N CYS A 165 -2.79 -13.15 9.98
CA CYS A 165 -1.66 -14.06 10.20
C CYS A 165 -1.28 -14.31 11.68
N PHE A 166 -1.45 -13.34 12.58
CA PHE A 166 -1.06 -13.50 14.00
C PHE A 166 -2.10 -14.27 14.82
N SER A 167 -3.40 -14.03 14.61
CA SER A 167 -4.45 -14.80 15.29
C SER A 167 -4.51 -16.27 14.84
N CYS A 168 -4.14 -16.59 13.60
CA CYS A 168 -4.14 -17.97 13.12
C CYS A 168 -3.02 -18.83 13.75
N TYR A 169 -1.92 -18.22 14.20
CA TYR A 169 -0.80 -18.91 14.85
C TYR A 169 -0.98 -19.11 16.37
N SER A 170 -1.88 -18.38 17.03
CA SER A 170 -2.23 -18.61 18.44
C SER A 170 -3.29 -19.71 18.66
N SER A 171 -3.81 -20.32 17.59
CA SER A 171 -4.79 -21.41 17.64
C SER A 171 -4.20 -22.78 17.26
N LEU A 172 -2.88 -22.90 17.23
CA LEU A 172 -2.11 -24.15 17.10
C LEU A 172 -1.30 -24.38 18.38
#